data_AF-A0A9D2PKZ9-F1
#
_entry.id   AF-A0A9D2PKZ9-F1
#
_cell.length_a   1.000
_cell.length_b   1.000
_cell.length_c   1.000
_cell.angle_alpha   90.00
_cell.angle_beta   90.00
_cell.angle_gamma   90.00
#
_symmetry.space_group_name_H-M   'P 1'
#
loop_
_entity.id
_entity.type
_entity.pdbx_description
1 polymer ?
#
loop_
_entity_poly.entity_id
_entity_poly.type
_entity_poly.pdbx_seq_one_letter_code
_entity_poly.pdbx_strand_id
1 'polypeptide(L)'
;MFKDFVYDKYLKAPDPISFEEAMKIYGEIVEEAPDGNQAFDEAWDNAIEKMTAYADLRAHWKITPKPQRNNDQRTVKHDNVIASLDQLAECMKEQNLNADWREELGNQRKRIGDFACYVSLIYGLSAR
;
A
#
# COMPACT_ATOMS: atom_id res chain seq x y z
N MET A 1 -8.15 11.57 21.81
CA MET A 1 -8.15 11.95 20.38
C MET A 1 -6.79 11.71 19.72
N PHE A 2 -5.64 12.14 20.26
CA PHE A 2 -4.30 11.65 19.79
C PHE A 2 -3.79 10.41 20.53
N LYS A 3 -4.18 10.23 21.81
CA LYS A 3 -3.85 9.04 22.62
C LYS A 3 -4.38 7.72 22.03
N ASP A 4 -5.18 7.78 20.98
CA ASP A 4 -5.74 6.63 20.26
C ASP A 4 -4.95 6.29 18.99
N PHE A 5 -4.01 7.14 18.57
CA PHE A 5 -3.08 6.92 17.46
C PHE A 5 -1.73 6.36 17.95
N VAL A 6 -1.80 5.47 18.93
CA VAL A 6 -0.65 4.70 19.40
C VAL A 6 -0.60 3.43 18.57
N TYR A 7 0.57 3.09 18.03
CA TYR A 7 0.76 1.94 17.15
C TYR A 7 0.23 0.63 17.78
N ASP A 8 0.51 0.39 19.07
CA ASP A 8 -0.02 -0.78 19.81
C ASP A 8 -1.56 -0.85 19.87
N LYS A 9 -2.25 0.28 19.81
CA LYS A 9 -3.72 0.31 19.72
C LYS A 9 -4.18 0.01 18.30
N TYR A 10 -3.45 0.50 17.30
CA TYR A 10 -3.70 0.18 15.89
C TYR A 10 -3.60 -1.33 15.64
N LEU A 11 -2.59 -2.01 16.19
CA LEU A 11 -2.41 -3.46 16.04
C LEU A 11 -3.57 -4.30 16.62
N LYS A 12 -4.47 -3.70 17.41
CA LYS A 12 -5.68 -4.35 17.93
C LYS A 12 -6.93 -4.05 17.09
N ALA A 13 -6.81 -3.25 16.03
CA ALA A 13 -7.89 -2.97 15.10
C ALA A 13 -8.20 -4.20 14.22
N PRO A 14 -9.38 -4.28 13.57
CA PRO A 14 -9.67 -5.34 12.62
C PRO A 14 -8.75 -5.29 11.39
N ASP A 15 -8.23 -6.46 11.02
CA ASP A 15 -7.36 -6.68 9.85
C ASP A 15 -6.10 -5.78 9.81
N PRO A 16 -5.34 -5.65 10.91
CA PRO A 16 -4.13 -4.84 10.90
C PRO A 16 -3.04 -5.54 10.08
N ILE A 17 -2.05 -4.77 9.65
CA ILE A 17 -0.73 -5.29 9.24
C ILE A 17 0.31 -4.54 10.05
N SER A 18 1.19 -5.29 10.71
CA SER A 18 2.34 -4.67 11.38
C SER A 18 3.32 -4.11 10.35
N PHE A 19 4.15 -3.16 10.77
CA PHE A 19 5.26 -2.67 9.98
C PHE A 19 6.18 -3.82 9.55
N GLU A 20 6.47 -4.76 10.46
CA GLU A 20 7.31 -5.92 10.20
C GLU A 20 6.73 -6.82 9.10
N GLU A 21 5.43 -7.14 9.17
CA GLU A 21 4.75 -7.90 8.11
C GLU A 21 4.72 -7.12 6.78
N ALA A 22 4.45 -5.81 6.82
CA ALA A 22 4.45 -4.99 5.62
C ALA A 22 5.84 -4.92 4.97
N MET A 23 6.90 -4.85 5.77
CA MET A 23 8.28 -4.84 5.26
C MET A 23 8.73 -6.19 4.73
N LYS A 24 8.22 -7.30 5.28
CA LYS A 24 8.41 -8.63 4.69
C LYS A 24 7.84 -8.70 3.28
N ILE A 25 6.55 -8.35 3.12
CA ILE A 25 5.88 -8.34 1.82
C ILE A 25 6.56 -7.37 0.83
N TYR A 26 6.93 -6.17 1.29
CA TYR A 26 7.69 -5.23 0.47
C TYR A 26 9.04 -5.80 0.03
N GLY A 27 9.75 -6.49 0.93
CA GLY A 27 11.01 -7.17 0.63
C GLY A 27 10.84 -8.24 -0.45
N GLU A 28 9.81 -9.07 -0.36
CA GLU A 28 9.50 -10.10 -1.36
C GLU A 28 9.28 -9.50 -2.76
N ILE A 29 8.59 -8.37 -2.87
CA ILE A 29 8.39 -7.66 -4.15
C ILE A 29 9.73 -7.17 -4.71
N VAL A 30 10.58 -6.59 -3.86
CA VAL A 30 11.87 -6.00 -4.27
C VAL A 30 12.90 -7.07 -4.60
N GLU A 31 12.91 -8.21 -3.92
CA GLU A 31 13.80 -9.34 -4.21
C GLU A 31 13.54 -9.94 -5.59
N GLU A 32 12.28 -9.91 -6.05
CA GLU A 32 11.87 -10.38 -7.37
C GLU A 32 12.00 -9.30 -8.46
N ALA A 33 12.32 -8.05 -8.10
CA ALA A 33 12.44 -6.93 -9.04
C ALA A 33 13.62 -7.17 -10.01
N PRO A 34 13.37 -7.42 -11.31
CA PRO A 34 14.43 -7.75 -12.23
C PRO A 34 15.13 -6.48 -12.76
N ASP A 35 16.45 -6.51 -12.85
CA ASP A 35 17.22 -5.41 -13.41
C ASP A 35 16.82 -5.10 -14.86
N GLY A 36 16.48 -3.83 -15.14
CA GLY A 36 16.17 -3.35 -16.48
C GLY A 36 14.85 -3.87 -17.06
N ASN A 37 13.93 -4.31 -16.20
CA ASN A 37 12.62 -4.80 -16.62
C ASN A 37 11.58 -3.68 -16.67
N GLN A 38 11.43 -3.09 -17.85
CA GLN A 38 10.51 -1.97 -18.06
C GLN A 38 9.04 -2.30 -17.68
N ALA A 39 8.55 -3.51 -17.94
CA ALA A 39 7.18 -3.87 -17.63
C ALA A 39 6.93 -3.92 -16.11
N PHE A 40 7.88 -4.52 -15.37
CA PHE A 40 7.85 -4.50 -13.91
C PHE A 40 7.96 -3.07 -13.38
N ASP A 41 8.94 -2.29 -13.87
CA ASP A 41 9.19 -0.92 -13.43
C ASP A 41 7.93 -0.04 -13.60
N GLU A 42 7.28 -0.11 -14.77
CA GLU A 42 6.04 0.64 -15.03
C GLU A 42 4.88 0.22 -14.12
N ALA A 43 4.71 -1.09 -13.89
CA ALA A 43 3.68 -1.61 -13.00
C ALA A 43 3.93 -1.20 -11.54
N TRP A 44 5.19 -1.26 -11.11
CA TRP A 44 5.61 -0.86 -9.77
C TRP A 44 5.46 0.65 -9.55
N ASP A 45 5.94 1.47 -10.47
CA ASP A 45 5.80 2.93 -10.41
C ASP A 45 4.33 3.35 -10.33
N ASN A 46 3.45 2.71 -11.12
CA ASN A 46 2.02 2.92 -11.04
C ASN A 46 1.46 2.55 -9.65
N ALA A 47 1.88 1.42 -9.09
CA ALA A 47 1.46 1.01 -7.74
C ALA A 47 1.93 2.01 -6.66
N ILE A 48 3.18 2.47 -6.73
CA ILE A 48 3.72 3.51 -5.85
C ILE A 48 2.93 4.81 -5.97
N GLU A 49 2.62 5.25 -7.18
CA GLU A 49 1.82 6.46 -7.40
C GLU A 49 0.45 6.34 -6.73
N LYS A 50 -0.24 5.20 -6.87
CA LYS A 50 -1.56 5.01 -6.24
C LYS A 50 -1.46 4.90 -4.72
N MET A 51 -0.45 4.19 -4.20
CA MET A 51 -0.22 4.03 -2.77
C MET A 51 0.10 5.37 -2.10
N THR A 52 1.01 6.15 -2.66
CA THR A 52 1.38 7.48 -2.12
C THR A 52 0.21 8.46 -2.18
N ALA A 53 -0.54 8.48 -3.28
CA ALA A 53 -1.73 9.31 -3.42
C ALA A 53 -2.87 8.92 -2.45
N TYR A 54 -2.97 7.65 -2.07
CA TYR A 54 -3.91 7.17 -1.06
C TYR A 54 -3.42 7.44 0.36
N ALA A 55 -2.13 7.22 0.64
CA ALA A 55 -1.51 7.47 1.93
C ALA A 55 -1.62 8.95 2.31
N ASP A 56 -1.38 9.86 1.37
CA ASP A 56 -1.58 11.30 1.56
C ASP A 56 -3.03 11.64 1.96
N LEU A 57 -4.01 11.12 1.20
CA LEU A 57 -5.43 11.30 1.55
C LEU A 57 -5.72 10.74 2.95
N ARG A 58 -5.15 9.59 3.30
CA ARG A 58 -5.41 8.90 4.56
C ARG A 58 -4.78 9.62 5.76
N ALA A 59 -3.60 10.19 5.59
CA ALA A 59 -2.93 11.04 6.59
C ALA A 59 -3.77 12.30 6.87
N HIS A 60 -4.31 12.93 5.82
CA HIS A 60 -5.20 14.09 5.95
C HIS A 60 -6.57 13.73 6.54
N TRP A 61 -7.06 12.51 6.33
CA TRP A 61 -8.44 12.13 6.67
C TRP A 61 -8.90 12.50 8.08
N LYS A 62 -8.06 12.29 9.10
CA LYS A 62 -8.42 12.56 10.50
C LYS A 62 -8.38 14.05 10.86
N ILE A 63 -7.58 14.85 10.15
CA ILE A 63 -7.46 16.30 10.35
C ILE A 63 -8.42 17.09 9.46
N THR A 64 -8.88 16.53 8.34
CA THR A 64 -9.95 17.13 7.52
C THR A 64 -11.27 17.13 8.30
N PRO A 65 -11.97 18.28 8.41
CA PRO A 65 -13.30 18.37 9.02
C PRO A 65 -14.30 17.41 8.35
N LYS A 66 -15.18 16.78 9.13
CA LYS A 66 -16.15 15.78 8.60
C LYS A 66 -16.95 16.27 7.38
N PRO A 67 -17.47 17.51 7.32
CA PRO A 67 -18.23 17.99 6.15
C PRO A 67 -17.40 18.12 4.87
N GLN A 68 -16.07 18.21 4.99
CA GLN A 68 -15.15 18.36 3.85
C GLN A 68 -14.57 17.01 3.39
N ARG A 69 -14.90 15.91 4.08
CA ARG A 69 -14.41 14.57 3.71
C ARG A 69 -15.20 14.04 2.52
N ASN A 70 -14.48 13.64 1.48
CA ASN A 70 -15.05 12.97 0.33
C ASN A 70 -14.83 11.46 0.44
N ASN A 71 -15.88 10.72 0.86
CA ASN A 71 -15.83 9.27 0.98
C ASN A 71 -15.71 8.57 -0.38
N ASP A 72 -16.29 9.13 -1.43
CA ASP A 72 -16.27 8.54 -2.77
C ASP A 72 -14.86 8.63 -3.34
N GLN A 73 -14.22 9.81 -3.25
CA GLN A 73 -12.82 9.98 -3.63
C GLN A 73 -11.89 9.05 -2.84
N ARG A 74 -12.14 8.89 -1.54
CA ARG A 74 -11.38 7.93 -0.72
C ARG A 74 -11.54 6.50 -1.22
N THR A 75 -12.75 6.11 -1.60
CA THR A 75 -13.07 4.77 -2.11
C THR A 75 -12.37 4.55 -3.45
N VAL A 76 -12.49 5.48 -4.39
CA VAL A 76 -11.81 5.43 -5.70
C VAL A 76 -10.30 5.32 -5.55
N LYS A 77 -9.67 6.16 -4.73
CA LYS A 77 -8.21 6.07 -4.51
C LYS A 77 -7.80 4.72 -3.92
N HIS A 78 -8.62 4.15 -3.06
CA HIS A 78 -8.33 2.85 -2.47
C HIS A 78 -8.49 1.70 -3.49
N ASP A 79 -9.53 1.76 -4.32
CA ASP A 79 -9.74 0.80 -5.40
C ASP A 79 -8.58 0.84 -6.40
N ASN A 80 -8.06 2.03 -6.70
CA ASN A 80 -6.88 2.20 -7.54
C ASN A 80 -5.64 1.53 -6.93
N VAL A 81 -5.43 1.60 -5.61
CA VAL A 81 -4.33 0.87 -4.94
C VAL A 81 -4.49 -0.63 -5.16
N ILE A 82 -5.68 -1.19 -4.88
CA ILE A 82 -5.94 -2.62 -5.03
C ILE A 82 -5.70 -3.06 -6.47
N ALA A 83 -6.29 -2.35 -7.43
CA ALA A 83 -6.14 -2.64 -8.85
C ALA A 83 -4.67 -2.57 -9.31
N SER A 84 -3.90 -1.58 -8.85
CA SER A 84 -2.48 -1.47 -9.20
C SER A 84 -1.61 -2.60 -8.62
N LEU A 85 -1.93 -3.09 -7.41
CA LEU A 85 -1.25 -4.24 -6.81
C LEU A 85 -1.64 -5.55 -7.50
N ASP A 86 -2.89 -5.69 -7.91
CA ASP A 86 -3.35 -6.84 -8.72
C ASP A 86 -2.62 -6.86 -10.07
N GLN A 87 -2.53 -5.71 -10.74
CA GLN A 87 -1.81 -5.56 -12.00
C GLN A 87 -0.31 -5.87 -11.86
N LEU A 88 0.33 -5.43 -10.78
CA LEU A 88 1.73 -5.78 -10.50
C LEU A 88 1.90 -7.29 -10.35
N ALA A 89 1.04 -7.94 -9.56
CA ALA A 89 1.10 -9.39 -9.36
C ALA A 89 0.87 -10.17 -10.66
N GLU A 90 -0.07 -9.71 -11.51
CA GLU A 90 -0.31 -10.29 -12.84
C GLU A 90 0.92 -10.11 -13.75
N CYS A 91 1.49 -8.91 -13.81
CA CYS A 91 2.70 -8.60 -14.56
C CYS A 91 3.90 -9.47 -14.11
N MET A 92 4.04 -9.71 -12.80
CA MET A 92 5.07 -10.61 -12.27
C MET A 92 4.84 -12.07 -12.73
N LYS A 93 3.59 -12.55 -12.68
CA LYS A 93 3.23 -13.92 -13.13
C LYS A 93 3.48 -14.12 -14.62
N GLU A 94 3.14 -13.15 -15.47
CA GLU A 94 3.41 -13.19 -16.91
C GLU A 94 4.90 -13.32 -17.24
N GLN A 95 5.75 -12.86 -16.32
CA GLN A 95 7.21 -12.87 -16.44
C GLN A 95 7.87 -14.02 -15.67
N ASN A 96 7.09 -14.95 -15.12
CA ASN A 96 7.54 -16.07 -14.29
C ASN A 96 8.29 -15.66 -13.01
N LEU A 97 7.94 -14.50 -12.44
CA LEU A 97 8.43 -14.03 -11.13
C LEU A 97 7.48 -14.49 -10.01
N ASN A 98 7.99 -14.56 -8.77
CA ASN A 98 7.15 -14.90 -7.62
C ASN A 98 6.17 -13.75 -7.29
N ALA A 99 4.87 -14.06 -7.24
CA ALA A 99 3.82 -13.11 -6.88
C ALA A 99 2.96 -13.57 -5.68
N ASP A 100 3.48 -14.50 -4.87
CA ASP A 100 2.79 -15.08 -3.71
C ASP A 100 2.53 -14.01 -2.63
N TRP A 101 3.37 -12.97 -2.59
CA TRP A 101 3.20 -11.78 -1.73
C TRP A 101 1.79 -11.17 -1.84
N ARG A 102 1.15 -11.28 -3.02
CA ARG A 102 -0.19 -10.73 -3.23
C ARG A 102 -1.26 -11.53 -2.50
N GLU A 103 -1.11 -12.85 -2.44
CA GLU A 103 -1.98 -13.73 -1.66
C GLU A 103 -1.71 -13.55 -0.15
N GLU A 104 -0.44 -13.42 0.24
CA GLU A 104 -0.04 -13.14 1.63
C GLU A 104 -0.58 -11.80 2.15
N LEU A 105 -0.60 -10.76 1.31
CA LEU A 105 -1.19 -9.47 1.64
C LEU A 105 -2.71 -9.59 1.93
N GLY A 106 -3.38 -10.53 1.27
CA GLY A 106 -4.80 -10.82 1.43
C GLY A 106 -5.73 -9.86 0.69
N ASN A 107 -7.03 -9.97 0.95
CA ASN A 107 -8.09 -9.21 0.26
C ASN A 107 -8.79 -8.19 1.18
N GLN A 108 -8.32 -8.07 2.41
CA GLN A 108 -8.87 -7.17 3.41
C GLN A 108 -8.50 -5.75 3.02
N ARG A 109 -9.48 -5.00 2.51
CA ARG A 109 -9.32 -3.59 2.09
C ARG A 109 -8.51 -2.77 3.11
N LYS A 110 -8.82 -2.86 4.39
CA LYS A 110 -8.10 -2.08 5.43
C LYS A 110 -6.61 -2.43 5.48
N ARG A 111 -6.28 -3.74 5.44
CA ARG A 111 -4.92 -4.26 5.44
C ARG A 111 -4.13 -3.77 4.22
N ILE A 112 -4.72 -3.83 3.02
CA ILE A 112 -4.10 -3.32 1.78
C ILE A 112 -3.83 -1.82 1.89
N GLY A 113 -4.80 -1.05 2.39
CA GLY A 113 -4.62 0.38 2.60
C GLY A 113 -3.56 0.71 3.65
N ASP A 114 -3.34 -0.15 4.65
CA ASP A 114 -2.30 0.00 5.68
C ASP A 114 -0.93 -0.28 5.08
N PHE A 115 -0.80 -1.35 4.30
CA PHE A 115 0.40 -1.67 3.52
C PHE A 115 0.82 -0.49 2.63
N ALA A 116 -0.14 0.12 1.91
CA ALA A 116 0.13 1.32 1.11
C ALA A 116 0.73 2.48 1.90
N CYS A 117 0.33 2.67 3.17
CA CYS A 117 0.88 3.71 4.02
C CYS A 117 2.32 3.40 4.45
N TYR A 118 2.65 2.14 4.73
CA TYR A 118 4.02 1.74 5.07
C TYR A 118 4.97 1.82 3.88
N VAL A 119 4.55 1.38 2.70
CA VAL A 119 5.37 1.55 1.48
C VAL A 119 5.62 3.03 1.21
N SER A 120 4.59 3.87 1.36
CA SER A 120 4.72 5.33 1.20
C SER A 120 5.68 5.95 2.23
N LEU A 121 5.72 5.43 3.46
CA LEU A 121 6.70 5.84 4.47
C LEU A 121 8.13 5.59 3.96
N ILE A 122 8.41 4.40 3.42
CA ILE A 122 9.75 4.08 2.90
C ILE A 122 10.14 5.04 1.77
N TYR A 123 9.24 5.28 0.81
CA TYR A 123 9.50 6.21 -0.28
C TYR A 123 9.74 7.64 0.21
N GLY A 124 8.98 8.11 1.20
CA GLY A 124 9.19 9.41 1.83
C GLY A 124 10.54 9.50 2.55
N LEU A 125 10.98 8.44 3.24
CA LEU A 125 12.27 8.40 3.92
C LEU A 125 13.46 8.30 2.96
N SER A 126 13.29 7.66 1.81
CA SER A 126 14.32 7.49 0.78
C SER A 126 14.62 8.76 0.00
N ALA A 127 13.71 9.74 -0.02
CA ALA A 127 13.88 11.02 -0.72
C ALA A 127 14.74 12.06 0.03
N ARG A 128 15.54 11.62 1.00
CA ARG A 128 16.40 12.46 1.86
C ARG A 128 17.69 12.92 1.17
#